data_AF-A0AAV5XFH4-F1
#
_entry.id   AF-A0AAV5XFH4-F1
#
_cell.length_a   1.000
_cell.length_b   1.000
_cell.length_c   1.000
_cell.angle_alpha   90.00
_cell.angle_beta   90.00
_cell.angle_gamma   90.00
#
_symmetry.space_group_name_H-M   'P 1'
#
loop_
_entity.id
_entity.type
_entity.pdbx_description
1 polymer ?
#
loop_
_entity_poly.entity_id
_entity_poly.type
_entity_poly.pdbx_seq_one_letter_code
_entity_poly.pdbx_strand_id
1 'polypeptide(L)' 'MVTIPHDDGEFEATVRRLIDGAPSVEILEQRLRAFYPAARVHRRLLASEPVATWYAYRDGRWRPPGAN' A
#
# COMPACT_ATOMS: atom_id res chain seq x y z
N MET A 1 7.93 -3.60 5.10
CA MET A 1 6.92 -3.05 6.03
C MET A 1 5.86 -2.36 5.18
N VAL A 2 4.57 -2.49 5.51
CA VAL A 2 3.51 -1.81 4.75
C VAL A 2 3.00 -0.62 5.55
N THR A 3 2.98 0.56 4.93
CA THR A 3 2.47 1.80 5.53
C THR A 3 1.14 2.13 4.87
N ILE A 4 0.11 2.25 5.70
CA ILE A 4 -1.27 2.49 5.28
C ILE A 4 -1.73 3.74 6.04
N PRO A 5 -2.35 4.73 5.37
CA PRO A 5 -2.89 5.89 6.07
C PRO A 5 -3.96 5.45 7.08
N HIS A 6 -3.85 5.95 8.31
CA HIS A 6 -4.53 5.48 9.53
C HIS A 6 -6.07 5.64 9.53
N ASP A 7 -6.67 6.18 8.49
CA ASP A 7 -8.12 6.48 8.45
C ASP A 7 -8.99 5.26 8.09
N ASP A 8 -8.38 4.13 7.70
CA ASP A 8 -9.07 3.00 7.08
C ASP A 8 -8.66 1.64 7.65
N GLY A 9 -9.26 1.27 8.79
CA GLY A 9 -8.99 -0.01 9.45
C GLY A 9 -9.38 -1.25 8.64
N GLU A 10 -10.49 -1.21 7.90
CA GLU A 10 -10.91 -2.32 7.01
C GLU A 10 -9.94 -2.53 5.84
N PHE A 11 -9.43 -1.42 5.29
CA PHE A 11 -8.40 -1.45 4.26
C PHE A 11 -7.10 -2.00 4.83
N GLU A 12 -6.70 -1.58 6.04
CA GLU A 12 -5.50 -2.10 6.71
C GLU A 12 -5.56 -3.62 6.85
N ALA A 13 -6.67 -4.14 7.39
CA ALA A 13 -6.89 -5.58 7.55
C ALA A 13 -6.84 -6.31 6.19
N THR A 14 -7.44 -5.74 5.15
CA THR A 14 -7.43 -6.30 3.79
C THR A 14 -6.02 -6.35 3.21
N VAL A 15 -5.28 -5.24 3.25
CA VAL A 15 -3.90 -5.16 2.76
C VAL A 15 -3.00 -6.12 3.53
N ARG A 16 -3.15 -6.22 4.86
CA ARG A 16 -2.36 -7.10 5.71
C ARG A 16 -2.66 -8.58 5.50
N ARG A 17 -3.88 -8.92 5.08
CA ARG A 17 -4.24 -10.27 4.65
C ARG A 17 -3.71 -10.60 3.25
N LEU A 18 -3.73 -9.62 2.35
CA LEU A 18 -3.25 -9.80 0.97
C LEU A 18 -1.72 -9.84 0.88
N ILE A 19 -1.01 -9.08 1.72
CA ILE A 19 0.45 -9.01 1.72
C ILE A 19 1.10 -10.31 2.17
N ASP A 20 0.48 -11.03 3.11
CA ASP A 20 0.95 -12.33 3.59
C ASP A 20 1.01 -13.37 2.45
N GLY A 21 0.04 -13.30 1.52
CA GLY A 21 -0.01 -14.18 0.35
C GLY A 21 0.53 -13.56 -0.95
N ALA A 22 1.12 -12.36 -0.93
CA ALA A 22 1.57 -11.65 -2.13
C ALA A 22 3.11 -11.54 -2.17
N PRO A 23 3.78 -12.21 -3.14
CA PRO A 23 5.24 -12.19 -3.22
C PRO A 23 5.81 -10.85 -3.73
N SER A 24 4.97 -10.02 -4.36
CA SER A 24 5.38 -8.77 -5.02
C SER A 24 4.34 -7.66 -4.87
N VAL A 25 4.82 -6.41 -4.93
CA VAL A 25 3.97 -5.20 -4.89
C VAL A 25 2.91 -5.18 -6.00
N GLU A 26 3.25 -5.70 -7.18
CA GLU A 26 2.34 -5.76 -8.34
C GLU A 26 1.17 -6.72 -8.08
N ILE A 27 1.44 -7.87 -7.47
CA ILE A 27 0.40 -8.85 -7.10
C ILE A 27 -0.49 -8.27 -6.00
N LEU A 28 0.11 -7.58 -5.04
CA LEU A 28 -0.63 -6.90 -3.98
C LEU A 28 -1.54 -5.81 -4.56
N GLU A 29 -1.04 -4.96 -5.47
CA GLU A 29 -1.84 -3.93 -6.15
C GLU A 29 -2.97 -4.55 -6.97
N GLN A 30 -2.69 -5.59 -7.75
CA GLN A 30 -3.68 -6.22 -8.62
C GLN A 30 -4.82 -6.85 -7.81
N ARG A 31 -4.50 -7.52 -6.69
CA ARG A 31 -5.50 -8.04 -5.76
C ARG A 31 -6.27 -6.94 -5.07
N LEU A 32 -5.60 -5.88 -4.63
CA LEU A 32 -6.25 -4.70 -4.06
C LEU A 32 -7.23 -4.05 -5.04
N ARG A 33 -6.85 -3.93 -6.31
CA ARG A 33 -7.71 -3.39 -7.37
C ARG A 33 -8.96 -4.22 -7.63
N ALA A 34 -8.94 -5.51 -7.33
CA ALA A 34 -10.13 -6.37 -7.43
C ALA A 34 -11.22 -6.00 -6.41
N PHE A 35 -10.83 -5.48 -5.23
CA PHE A 35 -11.76 -5.03 -4.19
C PHE A 35 -12.00 -3.52 -4.26
N TYR A 36 -10.94 -2.75 -4.52
CA TYR A 36 -10.90 -1.30 -4.55
C TYR A 36 -10.31 -0.84 -5.88
N PRO A 37 -11.11 -0.56 -6.91
CA PRO A 37 -10.61 -0.28 -8.25
C PRO A 37 -9.67 0.96 -8.32
N ALA A 38 -9.79 1.89 -7.37
CA ALA A 38 -8.92 3.05 -7.23
C ALA A 38 -7.61 2.77 -6.43
N ALA A 39 -7.42 1.54 -5.93
CA ALA A 39 -6.28 1.24 -5.09
C ALA A 39 -4.96 1.23 -5.86
N ARG A 40 -3.94 1.79 -5.21
CA ARG A 40 -2.57 1.91 -5.72
C ARG A 40 -1.60 1.49 -4.63
N VAL A 41 -0.56 0.75 -5.02
CA VAL A 41 0.51 0.36 -4.12
C VAL A 41 1.84 0.84 -4.66
N HIS A 42 2.53 1.66 -3.89
CA HIS A 42 3.81 2.24 -4.27
C HIS A 42 4.93 1.61 -3.45
N ARG A 43 5.88 0.95 -4.14
CA ARG A 43 7.11 0.48 -3.50
C ARG A 43 8.06 1.65 -3.37
N ARG A 44 8.33 2.09 -2.13
CA ARG A 44 9.40 3.04 -1.86
C ARG A 44 10.64 2.28 -1.44
N LEU A 45 11.63 2.28 -2.32
CA LEU A 45 13.00 1.89 -1.99
C LEU A 45 13.68 3.15 -1.45
N LEU A 46 13.88 3.21 -0.14
CA LEU A 46 14.78 4.22 0.43
C LEU A 46 16.20 3.75 0.12
N ALA A 47 16.96 4.56 -0.62
CA ALA A 47 18.32 4.21 -1.07
C ALA A 47 19.28 3.88 0.09
N SER A 48 18.92 4.21 1.33
CA SER A 48 19.71 3.97 2.54
C SER A 48 19.17 2.84 3.43
N GLU A 49 18.06 2.17 3.09
CA GLU A 49 17.51 1.07 3.88
C GLU A 49 17.33 -0.19 3.03
N PRO A 50 17.83 -1.37 3.47
CA PRO A 50 17.62 -2.63 2.77
C PRO A 50 16.15 -3.10 2.81
N VAL A 51 15.28 -2.39 3.54
CA VAL A 51 13.88 -2.76 3.72
C VAL A 51 13.01 -2.05 2.72
N ALA A 52 12.34 -2.82 1.86
CA ALA A 52 11.32 -2.26 0.98
C ALA A 52 10.09 -1.83 1.80
N THR A 53 9.78 -0.54 1.79
CA THR A 53 8.56 0.01 2.39
C THR A 53 7.49 0.11 1.31
N TRP A 54 6.34 -0.51 1.55
CA TRP A 54 5.22 -0.52 0.59
C TRP A 54 4.15 0.41 1.10
N TYR A 55 3.72 1.35 0.28
CA TYR A 55 2.65 2.27 0.60
C TYR A 55 1.39 1.86 -0.15
N ALA A 56 0.33 1.48 0.55
CA ALA A 56 -0.95 1.13 -0.08
C ALA A 56 -1.99 2.23 0.17
N TYR A 57 -2.73 2.58 -0.88
CA TYR A 57 -3.76 3.62 -0.83
C TYR A 57 -5.05 3.11 -1.47
N ARG A 58 -6.20 3.34 -0.83
CA ARG A 58 -7.52 2.92 -1.34
C ARG A 58 -8.02 3.76 -2.52
N ASP A 59 -7.73 5.06 -2.50
CA ASP A 59 -8.32 6.06 -3.39
C ASP A 59 -7.34 6.54 -4.48
N GLY A 60 -6.12 6.00 -4.50
CA GLY A 60 -5.04 6.47 -5.37
C GLY A 60 -4.53 7.88 -5.04
N ARG A 61 -5.20 8.61 -4.14
CA ARG A 61 -4.78 9.91 -3.62
C ARG A 61 -3.66 9.74 -2.61
N TRP A 62 -2.43 9.74 -3.12
CA TRP A 62 -1.27 10.01 -2.29
C TRP A 62 -1.29 11.48 -1.84
N ARG A 63 -1.45 11.71 -0.53
CA ARG A 63 -1.17 13.02 0.07
C ARG A 63 0.19 12.91 0.77
N PRO A 64 1.24 13.61 0.32
CA PRO A 64 2.45 13.69 1.10
C PRO A 64 2.14 14.30 2.48
N PRO A 65 2.73 13.79 3.58
CA PRO A 65 2.77 14.55 4.82
C PRO A 65 3.65 15.79 4.56
N GLY A 66 3.01 16.91 4.19
CA GLY A 66 3.70 18.15 3.87
C GLY A 66 3.09 19.01 2.74
N ALA A 67 1.99 18.62 2.11
CA ALA A 67 1.28 19.54 1.20
C ALA A 67 0.55 20.62 2.01
N ASN A 68 1.18 21.79 2.15
CA ASN A 68 0.56 23.04 2.61
C ASN A 68 -0.16 23.70 1.43
#